data_AF-A0A4P2QHR4-F1
#
_entry.id   AF-A0A4P2QHR4-F1
#
_cell.length_a   1.000
_cell.length_b   1.000
_cell.length_c   1.000
_cell.angle_alpha   90.00
_cell.angle_beta   90.00
_cell.angle_gamma   90.00
#
_symmetry.space_group_name_H-M   'P 1'
#
loop_
_entity.id
_entity.type
_entity.pdbx_description
1 polymer ?
#
loop_
_entity_poly.entity_id
_entity_poly.type
_entity_poly.pdbx_seq_one_letter_code
_entity_poly.pdbx_strand_id
1 'polypeptide(L)'
;MPTIEFFGYSDDDRAILEHRVRERLDAEPFRGDCVFVTAARSRVRDWQGNERPFLRVSTRSVERAERFKVLLNDLCDLEIVQIGFNPMSIGEERDETNHGYGEQ
;
A
#
# COMPACT_ATOMS: atom_id res chain seq x y z
N MET A 1 0.04 -5.50 -8.51
CA MET A 1 -1.35 -5.26 -8.11
C MET A 1 -1.38 -4.17 -7.05
N PRO A 2 -1.54 -2.90 -7.46
CA PRO A 2 -1.81 -1.80 -6.53
C PRO A 2 -3.20 -1.95 -5.91
N THR A 3 -3.30 -1.77 -4.60
CA THR A 3 -4.56 -1.75 -3.86
C THR A 3 -4.90 -0.32 -3.48
N ILE A 4 -6.10 0.14 -3.84
CA ILE A 4 -6.59 1.50 -3.62
C ILE A 4 -7.70 1.42 -2.57
N GLU A 5 -7.48 2.06 -1.42
CA GLU A 5 -8.36 2.04 -0.26
C GLU A 5 -8.81 3.45 0.11
N PHE A 6 -10.08 3.60 0.47
CA PHE A 6 -10.69 4.87 0.83
C PHE A 6 -11.01 4.89 2.34
N PHE A 7 -10.49 5.89 3.06
CA PHE A 7 -10.69 6.01 4.50
C PHE A 7 -11.38 7.33 4.85
N GLY A 8 -12.37 7.27 5.74
CA GLY A 8 -13.06 8.47 6.25
C GLY A 8 -14.12 9.09 5.32
N TYR A 9 -14.26 8.63 4.08
CA TYR A 9 -15.24 9.17 3.13
C TYR A 9 -16.66 8.64 3.41
N SER A 10 -17.66 9.47 3.11
CA SER A 10 -19.05 9.02 2.95
C SER A 10 -19.17 8.12 1.72
N ASP A 11 -20.25 7.33 1.62
CA ASP A 11 -20.43 6.42 0.48
C ASP A 11 -20.55 7.17 -0.85
N ASP A 12 -21.19 8.35 -0.85
CA ASP A 12 -21.36 9.22 -2.00
C ASP A 12 -20.04 9.89 -2.42
N ASP A 13 -19.31 10.49 -1.46
CA ASP A 13 -18.02 11.12 -1.74
C ASP A 13 -17.00 10.11 -2.23
N ARG A 14 -17.00 8.90 -1.65
CA ARG A 14 -16.18 7.78 -2.10
C ARG A 14 -16.51 7.40 -3.53
N ALA A 15 -17.78 7.27 -3.90
CA ALA A 15 -18.16 6.89 -5.26
C ALA A 15 -17.70 7.94 -6.29
N ILE A 16 -17.83 9.22 -5.96
CA ILE A 16 -17.34 10.33 -6.79
C ILE A 16 -15.81 10.27 -6.94
N LEU A 17 -15.09 10.08 -5.82
CA LEU A 17 -13.63 10.01 -5.84
C LEU A 17 -13.13 8.77 -6.58
N GLU A 18 -13.75 7.60 -6.37
CA GLU A 18 -13.42 6.36 -7.08
C GLU A 18 -13.57 6.54 -8.59
N HIS A 19 -14.65 7.17 -9.04
CA HIS A 19 -14.85 7.46 -10.45
C HIS A 19 -13.71 8.31 -11.02
N ARG A 20 -13.35 9.41 -10.34
CA ARG A 20 -12.23 10.28 -10.75
C ARG A 20 -10.89 9.55 -10.77
N VAL A 21 -10.62 8.70 -9.78
CA VAL A 21 -9.41 7.87 -9.75
C VAL A 21 -9.36 6.93 -10.95
N ARG A 22 -10.49 6.31 -11.31
CA ARG A 22 -10.58 5.44 -12.50
C ARG A 22 -10.30 6.22 -13.79
N GLU A 23 -10.86 7.42 -13.93
CA GLU A 23 -10.58 8.30 -15.09
C GLU A 23 -9.08 8.64 -15.20
N ARG A 24 -8.42 8.99 -14.09
CA ARG A 24 -6.98 9.27 -14.08
C ARG A 24 -6.13 8.05 -14.45
N LEU A 25 -6.60 6.84 -14.14
CA LEU A 25 -5.90 5.60 -14.44
C LEU A 25 -6.18 5.06 -15.85
N ASP A 26 -7.14 5.61 -16.59
CA ASP A 26 -7.59 5.02 -17.86
C ASP A 26 -6.47 4.93 -18.91
N ALA A 27 -5.57 5.93 -18.92
CA ALA A 27 -4.39 5.95 -19.80
C ALA A 27 -3.24 5.06 -19.31
N GLU A 28 -3.28 4.55 -18.08
CA GLU A 28 -2.18 3.80 -17.50
C GLU A 28 -2.19 2.33 -17.96
N PRO A 29 -1.04 1.78 -18.37
CA PRO A 29 -0.96 0.40 -18.86
C PRO A 29 -1.25 -0.63 -17.76
N PHE A 30 -1.01 -0.27 -16.49
CA PHE A 30 -1.24 -1.15 -15.34
C PHE A 30 -2.64 -1.04 -14.74
N ARG A 31 -3.57 -0.29 -15.34
CA ARG A 31 -4.91 -0.05 -14.77
C ARG A 31 -5.69 -1.33 -14.47
N GLY A 32 -5.52 -2.36 -15.29
CA GLY A 32 -6.16 -3.67 -15.10
C GLY A 32 -5.67 -4.44 -13.88
N ASP A 33 -4.51 -4.06 -13.32
CA ASP A 33 -3.95 -4.64 -12.10
C ASP A 33 -4.39 -3.92 -10.82
N CYS A 34 -5.12 -2.82 -10.95
CA CYS A 34 -5.55 -2.01 -9.80
C CYS A 34 -6.80 -2.62 -9.18
N VAL A 35 -6.79 -2.78 -7.85
CA VAL A 35 -7.94 -3.26 -7.09
C VAL A 35 -8.44 -2.15 -6.18
N PHE A 36 -9.74 -1.87 -6.24
CA PHE A 36 -10.41 -0.92 -5.35
C PHE A 36 -11.02 -1.69 -4.19
N VAL A 37 -10.63 -1.32 -2.97
CA VAL A 37 -11.10 -1.96 -1.75
C VAL A 37 -11.95 -0.97 -0.97
N THR A 38 -13.14 -1.42 -0.60
CA THR A 38 -14.02 -0.67 0.30
C THR A 38 -13.68 -1.08 1.72
N ALA A 39 -12.95 -0.22 2.43
CA ALA A 39 -12.75 -0.40 3.86
C ALA A 39 -14.10 -0.28 4.59
N ALA A 40 -14.24 -0.96 5.73
CA ALA A 40 -15.38 -0.73 6.62
C ALA A 40 -15.46 0.76 6.98
N ARG A 41 -16.68 1.29 7.17
CA ARG A 41 -16.91 2.72 7.53
C ARG A 41 -15.98 3.12 8.67
N SER A 42 -14.96 3.89 8.33
CA SER A 42 -13.91 4.35 9.23
C SER A 42 -14.11 5.84 9.48
N ARG A 43 -13.85 6.29 10.72
CA ARG A 43 -13.77 7.71 11.04
C ARG A 43 -12.29 8.06 11.15
N VAL A 44 -11.80 8.89 10.24
CA VAL A 44 -10.43 9.37 10.26
C VAL A 44 -10.43 10.79 10.81
N ARG A 45 -9.61 11.02 11.84
CA ARG A 45 -9.47 12.33 12.47
C ARG A 45 -8.01 12.72 12.58
N ASP A 46 -7.74 14.01 12.43
CA ASP A 46 -6.43 14.58 12.73
C ASP A 46 -6.20 14.72 14.24
N TRP A 47 -5.02 15.23 14.62
CA TRP A 47 -4.65 15.47 16.01
C TRP A 47 -5.60 16.43 16.73
N GLN A 48 -6.22 17.36 16.00
CA GLN A 48 -7.16 18.36 16.50
C GLN A 48 -8.59 17.81 16.60
N GLY A 49 -8.84 16.60 16.10
CA GLY A 49 -10.15 15.95 16.11
C GLY A 49 -11.03 16.28 14.89
N ASN A 50 -10.52 17.02 13.91
CA ASN A 50 -11.24 17.31 12.67
C ASN A 50 -11.26 16.07 11.76
N GLU A 51 -12.33 15.92 10.98
CA GLU A 51 -12.40 14.85 9.98
C GLU A 51 -11.36 15.08 8.89
N ARG A 52 -10.59 14.03 8.58
CA ARG A 52 -9.52 14.08 7.60
C ARG A 52 -9.45 12.80 6.77
N PRO A 53 -10.37 12.64 5.80
CA PRO A 53 -10.38 11.46 4.95
C PRO A 53 -9.15 11.45 4.01
N PHE A 54 -8.71 10.26 3.63
CA PHE A 54 -7.57 10.10 2.73
C PHE A 54 -7.69 8.82 1.91
N LEU A 55 -6.95 8.77 0.80
CA LEU A 55 -6.82 7.61 -0.07
C LEU A 55 -5.47 6.96 0.16
N ARG A 56 -5.46 5.64 0.38
CA ARG A 56 -4.22 4.85 0.48
C ARG A 56 -4.02 4.03 -0.77
N VAL A 57 -2.80 4.07 -1.32
CA VAL A 57 -2.36 3.13 -2.36
C VAL A 57 -1.25 2.25 -1.82
N SER A 58 -1.51 0.96 -1.78
CA SER A 58 -0.54 -0.06 -1.39
C SER A 58 0.01 -0.77 -2.63
N THR A 59 1.32 -0.77 -2.84
CA THR A 59 1.93 -1.40 -4.03
C THR A 59 3.34 -1.93 -3.75
N ARG A 60 3.74 -2.97 -4.49
CA ARG A 60 5.11 -3.51 -4.45
C ARG A 60 6.05 -2.81 -5.44
N SER A 61 5.50 -2.09 -6.41
CA SER A 61 6.26 -1.44 -7.48
C SER A 61 6.54 0.01 -7.12
N VAL A 62 7.83 0.36 -7.04
CA VAL A 62 8.31 1.75 -6.87
C VAL A 62 7.78 2.64 -7.99
N GLU A 63 7.92 2.19 -9.24
CA GLU A 63 7.48 2.94 -10.42
C GLU A 63 5.98 3.28 -10.34
N ARG A 64 5.14 2.29 -10.02
CA ARG A 64 3.69 2.52 -9.88
C ARG A 64 3.42 3.46 -8.71
N ALA A 65 4.13 3.32 -7.59
CA ALA A 65 4.00 4.22 -6.43
C ALA A 65 4.24 5.69 -6.82
N GLU A 66 5.33 5.97 -7.54
CA GLU A 66 5.61 7.31 -8.05
C GLU A 66 4.56 7.79 -9.04
N ARG A 67 4.07 6.89 -9.90
CA ARG A 67 3.02 7.24 -10.86
C ARG A 67 1.72 7.64 -10.16
N PHE A 68 1.31 6.93 -9.11
CA PHE A 68 0.14 7.29 -8.32
C PHE A 68 0.27 8.65 -7.64
N LYS A 69 1.46 9.00 -7.13
CA LYS A 69 1.70 10.35 -6.58
C LYS A 69 1.41 11.42 -7.63
N VAL A 70 1.93 11.26 -8.85
CA VAL A 70 1.70 12.24 -9.94
C VAL A 70 0.22 12.32 -10.32
N LEU A 71 -0.48 11.19 -10.38
CA LEU A 71 -1.86 11.15 -10.87
C LEU A 71 -2.91 11.64 -9.87
N LEU A 72 -2.68 11.45 -8.56
CA LEU A 72 -3.71 11.57 -7.53
C LEU A 72 -3.43 12.65 -6.46
N ASN A 73 -2.22 13.21 -6.38
CA ASN A 73 -1.85 14.16 -5.32
C ASN A 73 -2.65 15.48 -5.38
N ASP A 74 -3.28 15.80 -6.52
CA ASP A 74 -4.19 16.96 -6.65
C ASP A 74 -5.66 16.64 -6.31
N LEU A 75 -6.02 15.36 -6.17
CA LEU A 75 -7.41 14.93 -5.98
C LEU A 75 -7.79 14.73 -4.51
N CYS A 76 -6.86 14.30 -3.67
CA CYS A 76 -7.12 13.91 -2.29
C CYS A 76 -5.84 13.92 -1.45
N ASP A 77 -5.98 13.94 -0.13
CA ASP A 77 -4.90 13.53 0.78
C ASP A 77 -4.52 12.08 0.45
N LEU A 78 -3.27 11.87 0.04
CA LEU A 78 -2.78 10.61 -0.52
C LEU A 78 -1.71 9.98 0.39
N GLU A 79 -1.92 8.72 0.76
CA GLU A 79 -0.92 7.89 1.44
C GLU A 79 -0.42 6.80 0.48
N ILE A 80 0.89 6.67 0.32
CA ILE A 80 1.51 5.63 -0.50
C ILE A 80 2.26 4.65 0.41
N VAL A 81 1.83 3.39 0.39
CA VAL A 81 2.47 2.30 1.15
C VAL A 81 3.23 1.40 0.18
N GLN A 82 4.55 1.44 0.25
CA GLN A 82 5.41 0.54 -0.51
C GLN A 82 5.63 -0.77 0.26
N ILE A 83 5.22 -1.88 -0.33
CA ILE A 83 5.34 -3.21 0.26
C ILE A 83 6.64 -3.87 -0.21
N GLY A 84 7.61 -4.00 0.70
CA GLY A 84 8.81 -4.82 0.50
C GLY A 84 8.63 -6.25 1.01
N PHE A 85 9.33 -7.21 0.40
CA PHE A 85 9.55 -8.53 0.99
C PHE A 85 11.00 -8.63 1.43
N ASN A 86 11.19 -8.97 2.70
CA ASN A 86 12.45 -9.54 3.13
C ASN A 86 12.34 -11.05 2.91
N PRO A 87 13.19 -11.66 2.07
CA PRO A 87 13.24 -13.12 1.99
C PRO A 87 13.57 -13.64 3.39
N MET A 88 12.80 -14.62 3.87
CA MET A 88 13.24 -15.40 5.02
C MET A 88 14.50 -16.15 4.61
N SER A 89 15.64 -15.86 5.22
CA SER A 89 16.84 -16.69 5.13
C SER A 89 16.51 -18.03 5.78
N ILE A 90 16.14 -19.03 5.00
CA ILE A 90 16.03 -20.41 5.49
C ILE A 90 17.45 -20.97 5.49
N GLY A 91 18.06 -21.05 6.68
CA GLY A 91 19.32 -21.74 6.91
C GLY A 91 20.53 -20.81 6.99
N GLU A 92 20.77 -20.25 8.17
CA GLU A 92 22.16 -20.19 8.63
C GLU A 92 22.55 -21.64 8.92
N GLU A 93 23.46 -22.19 8.09
CA GLU A 93 24.22 -23.39 8.44
C GLU A 93 24.76 -23.17 9.85
N ARG A 94 24.24 -23.96 10.80
CA ARG A 94 24.91 -24.10 12.10
C ARG A 94 26.22 -24.79 11.78
N ASP A 95 27.28 -24.01 11.78
CA ASP A 95 28.66 -24.48 11.73
C ASP A 95 28.86 -25.45 12.91
N GLU A 96 28.74 -26.74 12.64
CA GLU A 96 29.07 -27.82 13.57
C GLU A 96 30.59 -27.81 13.74
N THR A 97 31.08 -26.90 14.58
CA THR A 97 32.44 -26.92 15.10
C THR A 97 32.56 -28.04 16.15
N ASN A 98 32.62 -29.26 15.62
CA ASN A 98 33.52 -30.34 15.99
C ASN A 98 34.13 -30.28 17.42
N HIS A 99 33.40 -30.73 18.43
CA HIS A 99 33.98 -31.16 19.70
C HIS A 99 34.42 -32.62 19.59
N GLY A 100 35.57 -32.82 18.94
CA GLY A 100 36.30 -34.07 19.02
C GLY A 100 36.83 -34.27 20.43
N TYR A 101 36.23 -35.23 21.14
CA TYR A 101 36.84 -35.89 22.28
C TYR A 101 38.15 -36.54 21.82
N GLY A 102 39.27 -36.06 22.34
CA GLY A 102 40.58 -36.72 22.26
C GLY A 102 40.97 -37.20 23.65
N GLU A 103 40.86 -38.51 23.84
CA GLU A 103 41.38 -39.25 25.00
C GLU A 103 42.90 -39.06 25.12
N GLN A 104 43.39 -38.73 26.32
CA GLN A 104 44.48 -39.40 27.06
C GLN A 104 44.82 -38.67 28.37
#